data_AF-A0A8S8YSG6-F1
#
_entry.id   AF-A0A8S8YSG6-F1
#
_cell.length_a   1.000
_cell.length_b   1.000
_cell.length_c   1.000
_cell.angle_alpha   90.00
_cell.angle_beta   90.00
_cell.angle_gamma   90.00
#
_symmetry.space_group_name_H-M   'P 1'
#
loop_
_entity.id
_entity.type
_entity.pdbx_description
1 polymer ?
#
loop_
_entity_poly.entity_id
_entity_poly.type
_entity_poly.pdbx_seq_one_letter_code
_entity_poly.pdbx_strand_id
1 'polypeptide(L)' 'MGDTIVLAGVNFPKFMTPYPDRPNEGGLMCSAEVRPVAGRNWEAGPPSAESIELGRVVDRGIRESGCINTEDL' A
#
# COMPACT_ATOMS: atom_id res chain seq x y z
N MET A 1 11.64 -9.34 -10.17
CA MET A 1 12.19 -10.63 -9.70
C MET A 1 12.11 -11.58 -10.87
N GLY A 2 13.22 -11.92 -11.53
CA GLY A 2 13.15 -12.69 -12.78
C GLY A 2 12.11 -12.11 -13.75
N ASP A 3 11.10 -12.91 -14.09
CA ASP A 3 9.98 -12.55 -14.99
C ASP A 3 8.81 -11.81 -14.30
N THR A 4 8.86 -11.57 -13.00
CA THR A 4 7.84 -10.83 -12.26
C THR A 4 8.07 -9.33 -12.35
N ILE A 5 7.09 -8.64 -12.95
CA ILE A 5 7.02 -7.18 -13.06
C ILE A 5 6.08 -6.64 -11.98
N VAL A 6 6.55 -5.66 -11.22
CA VAL A 6 5.76 -4.96 -10.19
C VAL A 6 5.75 -3.47 -10.52
N LEU A 7 4.57 -2.86 -10.46
CA LEU A 7 4.37 -1.42 -10.61
C LEU A 7 3.92 -0.85 -9.27
N ALA A 8 4.68 0.12 -8.76
CA ALA A 8 4.35 0.86 -7.56
C ALA A 8 4.20 2.34 -7.91
N GLY A 9 3.03 2.91 -7.62
CA GLY A 9 2.77 4.33 -7.75
C GLY A 9 2.67 4.96 -6.37
N VAL A 10 3.39 6.05 -6.14
CA VAL A 10 3.22 6.88 -4.94
C VAL A 10 2.38 8.07 -5.32
N ASN A 11 1.26 8.24 -4.63
CA ASN A 11 0.39 9.40 -4.77
C ASN A 11 0.37 10.14 -3.43
N PHE A 12 0.54 11.45 -3.48
CA PHE A 12 0.33 12.34 -2.35
C PHE A 12 -1.06 12.97 -2.51
N PRO A 13 -2.12 12.34 -1.99
CA PRO A 13 -3.43 12.98 -1.98
C PRO A 13 -3.33 14.30 -1.22
N LYS A 14 -4.18 15.27 -1.59
CA LYS A 14 -4.27 16.60 -0.95
C LYS A 14 -4.19 16.50 0.58
N PHE A 15 -3.65 17.55 1.21
CA PHE A 15 -3.61 17.77 2.66
C PHE A 15 -4.83 17.16 3.35
N MET A 16 -4.60 16.03 4.03
CA MET A 16 -5.60 15.32 4.79
C MET A 16 -5.49 15.80 6.24
N THR A 17 -6.62 16.04 6.90
CA THR A 17 -6.61 16.26 8.34
C THR A 17 -6.12 14.99 9.02
N PRO A 18 -5.05 15.05 9.85
CA PRO A 18 -4.57 13.90 10.59
C PRO A 18 -5.68 13.25 11.41
N TYR A 19 -5.55 11.94 11.63
CA TYR A 19 -6.52 11.23 12.44
C TYR A 19 -6.54 11.78 13.88
N PRO A 20 -7.70 11.83 14.54
CA PRO A 20 -7.79 12.35 15.92
C PRO A 20 -6.86 11.61 16.89
N ASP A 21 -6.61 10.34 16.61
CA ASP A 21 -5.77 9.45 17.42
C ASP A 21 -4.29 9.82 17.32
N ARG A 22 -3.87 10.45 16.21
CA ARG A 22 -2.48 10.83 15.91
C ARG A 22 -2.44 12.17 15.17
N PRO A 23 -2.58 13.29 15.89
CA PRO A 23 -2.72 14.62 15.29
C PRO A 23 -1.43 15.16 14.66
N ASN A 24 -0.28 14.61 15.03
CA ASN A 24 1.05 15.05 14.56
C ASN A 24 1.71 14.05 13.60
N GLU A 25 0.98 13.03 13.13
CA GLU A 25 1.50 12.05 12.18
C GLU A 25 0.73 12.12 10.85
N GLY A 26 1.47 12.09 9.75
CA GLY A 26 0.93 11.93 8.41
C GLY A 26 0.35 10.53 8.18
N GLY A 27 -0.65 10.45 7.31
CA GLY A 27 -1.27 9.19 6.91
C GLY A 27 -0.46 8.47 5.84
N LEU A 28 -0.06 7.22 6.13
CA LEU A 28 0.42 6.27 5.12
C LEU A 28 -0.65 5.20 4.87
N MET A 29 -0.94 4.95 3.59
CA MET A 29 -1.79 3.86 3.14
C MET A 29 -1.10 3.11 2.00
N CYS A 30 -0.87 1.82 2.18
CA CYS A 30 -0.46 0.93 1.10
C CYS A 30 -1.61 0.01 0.67
N SER A 31 -1.82 -0.10 -0.64
CA SER A 31 -2.71 -1.11 -1.23
C SER A 31 -1.94 -1.88 -2.30
N ALA A 32 -2.30 -3.14 -2.46
CA ALA A 32 -1.77 -4.00 -3.50
C ALA A 32 -2.93 -4.66 -4.24
N GLU A 33 -2.84 -4.72 -5.56
CA GLU A 33 -3.78 -5.46 -6.41
C GLU A 33 -3.00 -6.28 -7.43
N VAL A 34 -3.48 -7.49 -7.70
CA VAL A 34 -3.00 -8.30 -8.82
C VAL A 34 -3.95 -8.10 -9.99
N ARG A 35 -3.43 -7.51 -11.07
CA ARG A 35 -4.23 -7.20 -12.27
C ARG A 35 -4.38 -8.44 -13.15
N PRO A 36 -5.47 -8.57 -13.93
CA PRO A 36 -5.66 -9.67 -14.89
C PRO A 36 -4.53 -9.84 -15.92
N VAL A 37 -3.76 -8.77 -16.19
CA VAL A 37 -2.58 -8.82 -17.06
C VAL A 37 -1.46 -9.73 -16.50
N ALA A 38 -1.48 -10.02 -15.19
CA ALA A 38 -0.50 -10.89 -14.55
C ALA A 38 -0.68 -12.39 -14.89
N GLY A 39 -1.84 -12.81 -15.41
CA GLY A 39 -2.07 -14.20 -15.80
C GLY A 39 -3.54 -14.60 -15.90
N ARG A 40 -3.80 -15.77 -16.51
CA ARG A 40 -5.16 -16.27 -16.81
C ARG A 40 -6.03 -16.60 -15.60
N ASN A 41 -5.43 -16.77 -14.42
CA ASN A 41 -6.13 -17.10 -13.18
C ASN A 41 -6.62 -15.86 -12.42
N TRP A 42 -6.29 -14.65 -12.91
CA TRP A 42 -6.63 -13.40 -12.25
C TRP A 42 -7.79 -12.73 -12.99
N GLU A 43 -8.91 -12.57 -12.30
CA GLU A 43 -10.08 -11.87 -12.84
C GLU A 43 -10.15 -10.44 -12.32
N ALA A 44 -10.84 -9.58 -13.08
CA ALA A 44 -11.13 -8.23 -12.63
C ALA A 44 -12.21 -8.29 -11.54
N GLY A 45 -11.94 -7.67 -10.39
CA GLY A 45 -12.87 -7.68 -9.28
C GLY A 45 -12.28 -7.03 -8.04
N PRO A 46 -12.96 -7.15 -6.90
CA PRO A 46 -12.41 -6.77 -5.61
C PRO A 46 -11.07 -7.48 -5.36
N PRO A 47 -10.16 -6.87 -4.57
CA PRO A 47 -8.87 -7.49 -4.24
C PRO A 47 -9.06 -8.89 -3.65
N SER A 48 -8.31 -9.87 -4.17
CA SER A 48 -8.28 -11.21 -3.59
C SER A 48 -7.71 -11.19 -2.17
N ALA A 49 -7.99 -12.22 -1.38
CA ALA A 49 -7.43 -12.35 -0.03
C ALA A 49 -5.91 -12.25 -0.02
N GLU A 50 -5.24 -12.83 -1.01
CA GLU A 50 -3.78 -12.75 -1.18
C GLU A 50 -3.31 -11.32 -1.48
N SER A 51 -4.04 -10.57 -2.31
CA SER A 51 -3.72 -9.16 -2.59
C SER A 51 -3.87 -8.29 -1.34
N ILE A 52 -4.92 -8.54 -0.55
CA ILE A 52 -5.17 -7.84 0.72
C ILE A 52 -4.06 -8.16 1.72
N GLU A 53 -3.67 -9.43 1.83
CA GLU A 53 -2.59 -9.85 2.72
C GLU A 53 -1.26 -9.22 2.32
N LEU A 54 -0.92 -9.23 1.02
CA LEU A 54 0.29 -8.60 0.50
C LEU A 54 0.33 -7.11 0.86
N GLY A 55 -0.76 -6.38 0.65
CA GLY A 55 -0.87 -4.98 1.05
C GLY A 55 -0.65 -4.77 2.55
N ARG A 56 -1.22 -5.64 3.40
CA ARG A 56 -1.07 -5.57 4.87
C ARG A 56 0.33 -5.92 5.36
N VAL A 57 1.03 -6.84 4.70
CA VAL A 57 2.41 -7.20 5.05
C VAL A 57 3.35 -6.06 4.67
N VAL A 58 3.16 -5.46 3.50
CA VAL A 58 3.94 -4.30 3.06
C VAL A 58 3.67 -3.07 3.93
N ASP A 59 2.41 -2.75 4.23
CA ASP A 59 2.07 -1.61 5.11
C ASP A 59 2.71 -1.76 6.49
N ARG A 60 2.60 -2.95 7.11
CA ARG A 60 3.27 -3.25 8.38
C ARG A 60 4.78 -3.17 8.28
N GLY A 61 5.38 -3.74 7.24
CA GLY A 61 6.83 -3.68 7.03
C GLY A 61 7.34 -2.25 6.94
N ILE A 62 6.66 -1.37 6.21
CA ILE A 62 7.05 0.05 6.07
C ILE A 62 6.83 0.80 7.40
N ARG A 63 5.68 0.58 8.05
CA ARG A 63 5.30 1.29 9.27
C ARG A 63 6.15 0.88 10.48
N GLU A 64 6.36 -0.41 10.68
CA GLU A 64 7.09 -0.95 11.83
C GLU A 64 8.62 -0.81 11.66
N SER A 65 9.12 -0.72 10.42
CA SER A 65 10.54 -0.47 10.18
C SER A 65 10.97 0.95 10.50
N GLY A 66 10.04 1.90 10.64
CA GLY A 66 10.36 3.32 10.87
C GLY A 66 11.15 3.97 9.73
N CYS A 67 11.11 3.38 8.53
CA CYS A 67 11.89 3.86 7.38
C CYS A 67 11.39 5.17 6.78
N ILE A 68 10.14 5.54 7.06
CA ILE A 68 9.53 6.83 6.66
C ILE A 68 9.21 7.60 7.94
N ASN A 69 9.68 8.85 8.04
CA ASN A 69 9.34 9.70 9.17
C ASN A 69 7.93 10.27 8.99
N THR A 70 6.95 9.71 9.70
CA THR A 70 5.57 10.18 9.65
C THR A 70 5.31 11.45 10.46
N GLU A 71 6.24 11.86 11.33
CA GLU A 71 6.12 13.10 12.13
C GLU A 71 6.48 14.35 11.31
N ASP A 72 7.30 14.20 10.27
CA ASP A 72 7.71 15.27 9.35
C ASP A 72 6.81 15.37 8.10
N LEU A 73 5.71 14.61 8.05
CA LEU A 73 4.82 14.48 6.87
C LEU A 73 3.57 15.37 6.92
#